data_AF-D1AQR9-F1
#
_entry.id   AF-D1AQR9-F1
#
_cell.length_a   1.000
_cell.length_b   1.000
_cell.length_c   1.000
_cell.angle_alpha   90.00
_cell.angle_beta   90.00
_cell.angle_gamma   90.00
#
_symmetry.space_group_name_H-M   'P 1'
#
loop_
_entity.id
_entity.type
_entity.pdbx_description
1 polymer ?
#
loop_
_entity_poly.entity_id
_entity_poly.type
_entity_poly.pdbx_seq_one_letter_code
_entity_poly.pdbx_strand_id
1 'polypeptide(L)'
;MEQTNKEKLKSKKNFGKNLSKNKKELQNLIKEKIKHGELKYMSQIEILEGMPSYKSIKKIWTKKELEDIFGIKIRISSYSDSEIIEAYTRVKAMYGNVTSKLMKQETGIGVDSIRIRFGSWNKFLIFLGEKPKRELNKVTDTNEEIINFYRNVSMKVGKIIYGASFTDLKKYGFPYSKSVLGIRFTNMNNLRELAGFQKRCERNTKYTKQYLGNILFEYYKIYGRRLTQTEIMKDENLPNPTAFFNYFQTTEIRKIWDEVLELHKIE
;
A
#
# COMPACT_ATOMS: atom_id res chain seq x y z
N MET A 1 -16.51 -26.05 8.52
CA MET A 1 -15.47 -25.05 8.18
C MET A 1 -15.98 -23.60 8.25
N GLU A 2 -17.23 -23.29 7.86
CA GLU A 2 -17.80 -21.94 8.00
C GLU A 2 -18.01 -21.45 9.44
N GLN A 3 -18.40 -22.33 10.37
CA GLN A 3 -18.61 -21.97 11.78
C GLN A 3 -17.31 -21.55 12.48
N THR A 4 -16.21 -22.25 12.19
CA THR A 4 -14.88 -22.01 12.76
C THR A 4 -14.27 -20.69 12.29
N ASN A 5 -14.57 -20.28 11.04
CA ASN A 5 -14.19 -18.96 10.52
C ASN A 5 -15.06 -17.83 11.11
N LYS A 6 -16.37 -18.04 11.27
CA LYS A 6 -17.27 -17.09 11.96
C LYS A 6 -16.85 -16.87 13.41
N GLU A 7 -16.31 -17.88 14.10
CA GLU A 7 -15.82 -17.80 15.48
C GLU A 7 -14.47 -17.08 15.62
N LYS A 8 -13.50 -17.35 14.73
CA LYS A 8 -12.23 -16.60 14.69
C LYS A 8 -12.41 -15.14 14.29
N LEU A 9 -13.38 -14.84 13.41
CA LEU A 9 -13.81 -13.48 13.07
C LEU A 9 -14.60 -12.83 14.22
N LYS A 10 -15.33 -13.60 15.03
CA LYS A 10 -16.00 -13.11 16.26
C LYS A 10 -14.99 -12.76 17.37
N SER A 11 -13.93 -13.53 17.57
CA SER A 11 -12.92 -13.22 18.60
C SER A 11 -12.12 -11.96 18.27
N LYS A 12 -11.75 -11.75 16.99
CA LYS A 12 -11.18 -10.47 16.51
C LYS A 12 -12.19 -9.32 16.48
N LYS A 13 -13.49 -9.59 16.22
CA LYS A 13 -14.59 -8.60 16.33
C LYS A 13 -14.70 -8.02 17.74
N ASN A 14 -14.49 -8.82 18.78
CA ASN A 14 -14.79 -8.42 20.16
C ASN A 14 -13.85 -7.35 20.70
N PHE A 15 -12.56 -7.37 20.37
CA PHE A 15 -11.65 -6.31 20.81
C PHE A 15 -11.81 -5.00 20.03
N GLY A 16 -12.12 -5.08 18.72
CA GLY A 16 -12.20 -3.91 17.85
C GLY A 16 -13.52 -3.12 17.93
N LYS A 17 -14.65 -3.79 18.22
CA LYS A 17 -15.99 -3.17 18.16
C LYS A 17 -16.46 -2.50 19.47
N ASN A 18 -15.78 -2.71 20.60
CA ASN A 18 -16.24 -2.20 21.92
C ASN A 18 -15.17 -1.42 22.70
N LEU A 19 -14.13 -0.89 22.04
CA LEU A 19 -13.04 -0.14 22.69
C LEU A 19 -13.51 1.11 23.45
N SER A 20 -14.56 1.79 22.98
CA SER A 20 -15.21 2.90 23.69
C SER A 20 -16.02 2.46 24.90
N LYS A 21 -16.52 1.22 24.92
CA LYS A 21 -17.41 0.69 25.96
C LYS A 21 -16.66 0.11 27.17
N ASN A 22 -15.36 -0.20 27.01
CA ASN A 22 -14.49 -0.72 28.08
C ASN A 22 -13.26 0.17 28.38
N LYS A 23 -13.45 1.50 28.37
CA LYS A 23 -12.43 2.49 28.77
C LYS A 23 -11.82 2.17 30.15
N LYS A 24 -12.64 1.71 31.09
CA LYS A 24 -12.25 1.40 32.48
C LYS A 24 -11.43 0.11 32.59
N GLU A 25 -11.81 -0.95 31.87
CA GLU A 25 -11.03 -2.19 31.82
C GLU A 25 -9.67 -1.97 31.17
N LEU A 26 -9.63 -1.22 30.06
CA LEU A 26 -8.39 -0.90 29.37
C LEU A 26 -7.47 -0.03 30.25
N GLN A 27 -8.03 0.91 31.00
CA GLN A 27 -7.27 1.71 31.97
C GLN A 27 -6.66 0.83 33.07
N ASN A 28 -7.40 -0.16 33.59
CA ASN A 28 -6.89 -1.08 34.60
C ASN A 28 -5.77 -1.97 34.05
N LEU A 29 -5.93 -2.52 32.85
CA LEU A 29 -4.90 -3.33 32.19
C LEU A 29 -3.60 -2.55 31.98
N ILE A 30 -3.69 -1.30 31.50
CA ILE A 30 -2.51 -0.44 31.31
C ILE A 30 -1.83 -0.16 32.66
N LYS A 31 -2.59 0.13 33.72
CA LYS A 31 -2.06 0.36 35.08
C LYS A 31 -1.35 -0.87 35.65
N GLU A 32 -1.90 -2.07 35.47
CA GLU A 32 -1.25 -3.30 35.91
C GLU A 32 0.07 -3.54 35.18
N LYS A 33 0.08 -3.38 33.86
CA LYS A 33 1.30 -3.54 33.04
C LYS A 33 2.40 -2.54 33.41
N ILE A 34 2.04 -1.33 33.84
CA ILE A 34 2.98 -0.34 34.38
C ILE A 34 3.49 -0.76 35.76
N LYS A 35 2.59 -1.20 36.66
CA LYS A 35 2.95 -1.67 38.01
C LYS A 35 3.93 -2.85 37.97
N HIS A 36 3.76 -3.77 37.02
CA HIS A 36 4.65 -4.90 36.80
C HIS A 36 5.94 -4.54 36.04
N GLY A 37 6.10 -3.28 35.61
CA GLY A 37 7.30 -2.81 34.90
C GLY A 37 7.42 -3.28 33.46
N GLU A 38 6.39 -3.95 32.93
CA GLU A 38 6.32 -4.44 31.54
C GLU A 38 6.09 -3.29 30.54
N LEU A 39 5.41 -2.23 30.99
CA LEU A 39 5.13 -1.04 30.21
C LEU A 39 5.82 0.19 30.81
N LYS A 40 6.99 0.54 30.27
CA LYS A 40 7.77 1.74 30.63
C LYS A 40 7.62 2.85 29.59
N TYR A 41 7.38 2.50 28.34
CA TYR A 41 7.26 3.43 27.21
C TYR A 41 6.04 3.10 26.35
N MET A 42 5.36 4.12 25.83
CA MET A 42 4.21 3.94 24.92
C MET A 42 4.52 3.08 23.70
N SER A 43 5.77 3.07 23.22
CA SER A 43 6.19 2.24 22.08
C SER A 43 6.08 0.74 22.35
N GLN A 44 6.04 0.31 23.62
CA GLN A 44 5.92 -1.10 24.00
C GLN A 44 4.47 -1.60 23.92
N ILE A 45 3.48 -0.71 23.90
CA ILE A 45 2.06 -1.07 23.85
C ILE A 45 1.75 -1.96 22.65
N GLU A 46 2.32 -1.67 21.49
CA GLU A 46 2.04 -2.43 20.27
C GLU A 46 2.69 -3.83 20.25
N ILE A 47 3.60 -4.10 21.19
CA ILE A 47 4.41 -5.32 21.25
C ILE A 47 3.95 -6.22 22.40
N LEU A 48 3.28 -5.67 23.42
CA LEU A 48 2.79 -6.43 24.57
C LEU A 48 1.55 -7.24 24.22
N GLU A 49 1.57 -8.51 24.61
CA GLU A 49 0.46 -9.44 24.39
C GLU A 49 -0.82 -8.97 25.08
N GLY A 50 -1.94 -9.03 24.38
CA GLY A 50 -3.25 -8.58 24.88
C GLY A 50 -3.50 -7.06 24.81
N MET A 51 -2.51 -6.25 24.43
CA MET A 51 -2.69 -4.80 24.28
C MET A 51 -3.33 -4.41 22.93
N PRO A 52 -4.22 -3.40 22.90
CA PRO A 52 -4.70 -2.83 21.65
C PRO A 52 -3.64 -1.97 20.98
N SER A 53 -3.74 -1.78 19.65
CA SER A 53 -2.80 -0.93 18.91
C SER A 53 -2.75 0.51 19.45
N TYR A 54 -1.60 1.19 19.32
CA TYR A 54 -1.46 2.59 19.72
C TYR A 54 -2.47 3.50 19.01
N LYS A 55 -2.78 3.19 17.75
CA LYS A 55 -3.82 3.86 16.97
C LYS A 55 -5.21 3.77 17.62
N SER A 56 -5.52 2.65 18.27
CA SER A 56 -6.78 2.46 19.00
C SER A 56 -6.80 3.26 20.30
N ILE A 57 -5.67 3.28 21.03
CA ILE A 57 -5.53 4.04 22.29
C ILE A 57 -5.67 5.54 22.05
N LYS A 58 -5.05 6.07 20.98
CA LYS A 58 -5.12 7.50 20.61
C LYS A 58 -6.53 7.98 20.25
N LYS A 59 -7.48 7.08 19.99
CA LYS A 59 -8.90 7.44 19.80
C LYS A 59 -9.64 7.69 21.11
N ILE A 60 -9.11 7.20 22.23
CA ILE A 60 -9.76 7.22 23.55
C ILE A 60 -9.12 8.28 24.45
N TRP A 61 -7.79 8.41 24.38
CA TRP A 61 -7.02 9.39 25.15
C TRP A 61 -6.07 10.17 24.26
N THR A 62 -5.95 11.45 24.55
CA THR A 62 -4.92 12.35 24.01
C THR A 62 -3.55 12.03 24.60
N LYS A 63 -2.50 12.59 23.97
CA LYS A 63 -1.12 12.46 24.46
C LYS A 63 -1.00 12.88 25.93
N LYS A 64 -1.56 14.04 26.27
CA LYS A 64 -1.49 14.63 27.60
C LYS A 64 -2.22 13.77 28.64
N GLU A 65 -3.42 13.30 28.32
CA GLU A 65 -4.15 12.38 29.21
C GLU A 65 -3.40 11.06 29.44
N LEU A 66 -2.67 10.55 28.44
CA LEU A 66 -1.87 9.33 28.61
C LEU A 66 -0.67 9.56 29.54
N GLU A 67 0.00 10.71 29.40
CA GLU A 67 1.12 11.11 30.27
C GLU A 67 0.62 11.34 31.71
N ASP A 68 -0.51 12.02 31.88
CA ASP A 68 -1.09 12.37 33.18
C ASP A 68 -1.69 11.16 33.92
N ILE A 69 -2.43 10.29 33.21
CA ILE A 69 -3.14 9.15 33.84
C ILE A 69 -2.18 8.00 34.17
N PHE A 70 -1.18 7.78 33.33
CA PHE A 70 -0.36 6.58 33.38
C PHE A 70 1.10 6.86 33.74
N GLY A 71 1.54 8.13 33.82
CA GLY A 71 2.91 8.49 34.19
C GLY A 71 3.97 8.02 33.20
N ILE A 72 3.57 7.63 31.98
CA ILE A 72 4.46 7.13 30.92
C ILE A 72 4.88 8.28 30.01
N LYS A 73 6.20 8.50 29.87
CA LYS A 73 6.72 9.54 28.97
C LYS A 73 6.52 9.14 27.51
N ILE A 74 5.85 9.99 26.74
CA ILE A 74 5.72 9.79 25.29
C ILE A 74 6.94 10.37 24.62
N ARG A 75 7.95 9.53 24.38
CA ARG A 75 8.96 9.79 23.37
C ARG A 75 8.31 9.64 22.00
N ILE A 76 7.63 10.69 21.54
CA ILE A 76 7.54 10.90 20.10
C ILE A 76 8.98 11.22 19.72
N SER A 77 9.66 10.33 19.01
CA SER A 77 10.91 10.70 18.37
C SER A 77 10.57 11.68 17.24
N SER A 78 10.16 12.89 17.58
CA SER A 78 9.96 13.98 16.63
C SER A 78 11.33 14.58 16.40
N TYR A 79 12.17 13.85 15.68
CA TYR A 79 13.40 14.44 15.17
C TYR A 79 12.99 15.63 14.29
N SER A 80 13.60 16.78 14.57
CA SER A 80 13.64 17.94 13.69
C SER A 80 14.25 17.59 12.35
N ASP A 81 13.99 18.41 11.34
CA ASP A 81 14.61 18.22 10.02
C ASP A 81 16.14 18.29 10.15
N SER A 82 16.67 19.21 10.96
CA SER A 82 18.11 19.34 11.24
C SER A 82 18.69 18.10 11.91
N GLU A 83 18.06 17.54 12.95
CA GLU A 83 18.55 16.32 13.61
C GLU A 83 18.63 15.13 12.65
N ILE A 84 17.64 14.99 11.75
CA ILE A 84 17.64 13.92 10.74
C ILE A 84 18.78 14.14 9.72
N ILE A 85 18.98 15.38 9.27
CA ILE A 85 20.02 15.76 8.30
C ILE A 85 21.41 15.56 8.91
N GLU A 86 21.66 16.04 10.13
CA GLU A 86 22.94 15.88 10.84
C GLU A 86 23.28 14.42 11.05
N ALA A 87 22.31 13.63 11.52
CA ALA A 87 22.48 12.20 11.72
C ALA A 87 22.80 11.49 10.40
N TYR A 88 22.15 11.88 9.28
CA TYR A 88 22.44 11.31 7.96
C TYR A 88 23.84 11.65 7.50
N THR A 89 24.24 12.92 7.60
CA THR A 89 25.58 13.40 7.22
C THR A 89 26.68 12.66 7.99
N ARG A 90 26.48 12.45 9.29
CA ARG A 90 27.42 11.67 10.14
C ARG A 90 27.56 10.22 9.66
N VAL A 91 26.44 9.53 9.40
CA VAL A 91 26.49 8.15 8.90
C VAL A 91 27.09 8.10 7.49
N LYS A 92 26.82 9.10 6.66
CA LYS A 92 27.39 9.19 5.31
C LYS A 92 28.91 9.36 5.36
N ALA A 93 29.42 10.19 6.27
CA ALA A 93 30.85 10.38 6.45
C ALA A 93 31.56 9.08 6.90
N MET A 94 30.88 8.23 7.69
CA MET A 94 31.44 6.97 8.18
C MET A 94 31.41 5.84 7.13
N TYR A 95 30.34 5.73 6.35
CA TYR A 95 30.07 4.53 5.52
C TYR A 95 29.95 4.81 4.01
N GLY A 96 29.98 6.08 3.60
CA GLY A 96 29.80 6.54 2.21
C GLY A 96 28.37 6.42 1.70
N ASN A 97 27.81 5.19 1.67
CA ASN A 97 26.46 4.93 1.19
C ASN A 97 25.49 4.62 2.34
N VAL A 98 24.56 5.55 2.58
CA VAL A 98 23.58 5.40 3.67
C VAL A 98 22.32 4.72 3.17
N THR A 99 22.02 3.56 3.74
CA THR A 99 20.70 2.93 3.58
C THR A 99 19.81 3.25 4.76
N SER A 100 18.49 3.18 4.57
CA SER A 100 17.55 3.39 5.67
C SER A 100 17.70 2.38 6.82
N LYS A 101 18.20 1.17 6.53
CA LYS A 101 18.50 0.15 7.53
C LYS A 101 19.74 0.56 8.34
N LEU A 102 20.80 0.96 7.65
CA LEU A 102 22.04 1.46 8.27
C LEU A 102 21.76 2.71 9.12
N MET A 103 20.98 3.66 8.59
CA MET A 103 20.55 4.85 9.32
C MET A 103 19.88 4.47 10.65
N LYS A 104 18.94 3.51 10.64
CA LYS A 104 18.28 3.04 11.85
C LYS A 104 19.25 2.36 12.82
N GLN A 105 20.19 1.57 12.31
CA GLN A 105 21.18 0.87 13.13
C GLN A 105 22.11 1.85 13.85
N GLU A 106 22.63 2.86 13.14
CA GLU A 106 23.63 3.80 13.67
C GLU A 106 23.04 4.94 14.50
N THR A 107 21.77 5.29 14.27
CA THR A 107 21.18 6.52 14.85
C THR A 107 19.88 6.27 15.62
N GLY A 108 19.27 5.09 15.48
CA GLY A 108 17.91 4.83 15.96
C GLY A 108 16.81 5.53 15.15
N ILE A 109 17.15 6.40 14.18
CA ILE A 109 16.18 7.10 13.33
C ILE A 109 15.64 6.14 12.27
N GLY A 110 14.37 5.77 12.43
CA GLY A 110 13.66 4.91 11.49
C GLY A 110 13.11 5.65 10.27
N VAL A 111 12.78 4.86 9.22
CA VAL A 111 12.13 5.38 8.00
C VAL A 111 10.83 6.10 8.31
N ASP A 112 10.07 5.68 9.32
CA ASP A 112 8.81 6.31 9.66
C ASP A 112 9.00 7.76 10.15
N SER A 113 10.03 8.04 10.94
CA SER A 113 10.37 9.40 11.39
C SER A 113 10.73 10.29 10.21
N ILE A 114 11.51 9.77 9.26
CA ILE A 114 11.88 10.48 8.02
C ILE A 114 10.65 10.68 7.14
N ARG A 115 9.78 9.67 7.03
CA ARG A 115 8.54 9.73 6.23
C ARG A 115 7.59 10.81 6.74
N ILE A 116 7.49 11.00 8.05
CA ILE A 116 6.63 12.04 8.65
C ILE A 116 7.07 13.45 8.22
N ARG A 117 8.38 13.67 8.05
CA ARG A 117 8.96 14.98 7.77
C ARG A 117 9.15 15.25 6.27
N PHE A 118 9.74 14.29 5.57
CA PHE A 118 10.16 14.41 4.18
C PHE A 118 9.28 13.59 3.21
N GLY A 119 8.28 12.87 3.72
CA GLY A 119 7.31 12.11 2.93
C GLY A 119 7.78 10.71 2.48
N SER A 120 9.07 10.50 2.22
CA SER A 120 9.65 9.15 1.99
C SER A 120 11.17 9.18 2.08
N TRP A 121 11.82 8.02 2.20
CA TRP A 121 13.28 7.91 2.14
C TRP A 121 13.85 8.46 0.83
N ASN A 122 13.23 8.15 -0.32
CA ASN A 122 13.70 8.67 -1.60
C ASN A 122 13.50 10.19 -1.71
N LYS A 123 12.41 10.75 -1.18
CA LYS A 123 12.20 12.21 -1.14
C LYS A 123 13.24 12.89 -0.26
N PHE A 124 13.58 12.28 0.87
CA PHE A 124 14.66 12.74 1.74
C PHE A 124 16.02 12.72 1.03
N LEU A 125 16.36 11.63 0.32
CA LEU A 125 17.56 11.57 -0.50
C LEU A 125 17.59 12.69 -1.56
N ILE A 126 16.51 12.87 -2.32
CA ILE A 126 16.39 13.94 -3.33
C ILE A 126 16.55 15.32 -2.70
N PHE A 127 15.95 15.54 -1.53
CA PHE A 127 16.08 16.79 -0.77
C PHE A 127 17.54 17.10 -0.40
N LEU A 128 18.34 16.07 -0.12
CA LEU A 128 19.78 16.19 0.15
C LEU A 128 20.65 16.24 -1.11
N GLY A 129 20.06 16.23 -2.31
CA GLY A 129 20.80 16.16 -3.58
C GLY A 129 21.36 14.77 -3.90
N GLU A 130 20.92 13.73 -3.19
CA GLU A 130 21.34 12.34 -3.40
C GLU A 130 20.49 11.65 -4.49
N LYS A 131 21.08 10.62 -5.10
CA LYS A 131 20.34 9.76 -6.04
C LYS A 131 19.38 8.84 -5.28
N PRO A 132 18.09 8.76 -5.68
CA PRO A 132 17.14 7.87 -5.04
C PRO A 132 17.54 6.41 -5.24
N LYS A 133 17.27 5.55 -4.24
CA LYS A 133 17.61 4.12 -4.31
C LYS A 133 16.93 3.38 -5.47
N ARG A 134 15.76 3.86 -5.87
CA ARG A 134 15.01 3.41 -7.05
C ARG A 134 14.45 4.64 -7.73
N GLU A 135 14.87 4.87 -8.96
CA GLU A 135 14.17 5.80 -9.86
C GLU A 135 12.81 5.17 -10.18
N LEU A 136 11.74 5.85 -9.76
CA LEU A 136 10.41 5.48 -10.19
C LEU A 136 10.26 6.01 -11.61
N ASN A 137 10.38 5.14 -12.60
CA ASN A 137 10.08 5.49 -13.99
C ASN A 137 8.60 5.83 -14.06
N LYS A 138 8.29 7.13 -14.02
CA LYS A 138 6.95 7.62 -14.27
C LYS A 138 6.68 7.43 -15.75
N VAL A 139 5.70 6.62 -16.09
CA VAL A 139 5.22 6.48 -17.47
C VAL A 139 4.42 7.73 -17.77
N THR A 140 5.03 8.66 -18.50
CA THR A 140 4.41 9.91 -18.95
C THR A 140 3.73 9.78 -20.30
N ASP A 141 4.09 8.74 -21.05
CA ASP A 141 3.59 8.49 -22.39
C ASP A 141 2.08 8.21 -22.40
N THR A 142 1.41 8.73 -23.42
CA THR A 142 -0.01 8.51 -23.68
C THR A 142 -0.28 7.08 -24.12
N ASN A 143 -1.55 6.68 -24.11
CA ASN A 143 -1.93 5.37 -24.61
C ASN A 143 -1.57 5.22 -26.10
N GLU A 144 -1.77 6.27 -26.90
CA GLU A 144 -1.44 6.33 -28.33
C GLU A 144 0.07 6.19 -28.57
N GLU A 145 0.89 6.87 -27.78
CA GLU A 145 2.35 6.75 -27.87
C GLU A 145 2.80 5.32 -27.56
N ILE A 146 2.28 4.72 -26.49
CA ILE A 146 2.60 3.33 -26.13
C ILE A 146 2.14 2.35 -27.23
N ILE A 147 0.96 2.57 -27.83
CA ILE A 147 0.45 1.78 -28.96
C ILE A 147 1.38 1.90 -30.17
N ASN A 148 1.84 3.11 -30.50
CA ASN A 148 2.75 3.35 -31.61
C ASN A 148 4.13 2.70 -31.37
N PHE A 149 4.67 2.79 -30.16
CA PHE A 149 5.88 2.06 -29.79
C PHE A 149 5.71 0.55 -29.95
N TYR A 150 4.59 0.00 -29.48
CA TYR A 150 4.28 -1.42 -29.62
C TYR A 150 4.20 -1.84 -31.10
N ARG A 151 3.55 -1.03 -31.94
CA ARG A 151 3.43 -1.28 -33.38
C ARG A 151 4.80 -1.27 -34.06
N ASN A 152 5.64 -0.29 -33.76
CA ASN A 152 6.99 -0.17 -34.31
C ASN A 152 7.88 -1.37 -33.94
N VAL A 153 7.84 -1.81 -32.68
CA VAL A 153 8.58 -3.02 -32.28
C VAL A 153 8.03 -4.26 -32.98
N SER A 154 6.70 -4.39 -33.12
CA SER A 154 6.08 -5.52 -33.80
C SER A 154 6.48 -5.62 -35.27
N MET A 155 6.55 -4.48 -35.98
CA MET A 155 7.07 -4.42 -37.35
C MET A 155 8.55 -4.80 -37.43
N LYS A 156 9.39 -4.26 -36.54
CA LYS A 156 10.83 -4.59 -36.47
C LYS A 156 11.10 -6.07 -36.23
N VAL A 157 10.26 -6.72 -35.42
CA VAL A 157 10.35 -8.17 -35.15
C VAL A 157 9.80 -9.01 -36.33
N GLY A 158 9.05 -8.41 -37.26
CA GLY A 158 8.41 -9.10 -38.38
C GLY A 158 7.08 -9.77 -38.02
N LYS A 159 6.49 -9.48 -36.85
CA LYS A 159 5.22 -10.07 -36.39
C LYS A 159 4.03 -9.20 -36.78
N ILE A 160 3.75 -9.13 -38.09
CA ILE A 160 2.75 -8.23 -38.66
C ILE A 160 1.29 -8.67 -38.46
N ILE A 161 1.03 -9.96 -38.19
CA ILE A 161 -0.34 -10.46 -38.01
C ILE A 161 -0.80 -10.31 -36.56
N TYR A 162 -0.06 -10.90 -35.62
CA TYR A 162 -0.44 -10.99 -34.20
C TYR A 162 0.31 -10.01 -33.29
N GLY A 163 1.17 -9.16 -33.85
CA GLY A 163 2.05 -8.28 -33.08
C GLY A 163 3.14 -9.01 -32.28
N ALA A 164 4.04 -8.24 -31.69
CA ALA A 164 5.09 -8.75 -30.82
C ALA A 164 4.53 -9.44 -29.55
N SER A 165 5.19 -10.51 -29.12
CA SER A 165 5.01 -11.09 -27.79
C SER A 165 5.77 -10.27 -26.74
N PHE A 166 5.44 -10.42 -25.47
CA PHE A 166 6.17 -9.71 -24.42
C PHE A 166 7.66 -10.10 -24.36
N THR A 167 8.00 -11.34 -24.73
CA THR A 167 9.39 -11.77 -24.84
C THR A 167 10.13 -11.00 -25.94
N ASP A 168 9.48 -10.77 -27.08
CA ASP A 168 10.04 -9.94 -28.15
C ASP A 168 10.18 -8.48 -27.69
N LEU A 169 9.15 -7.91 -27.07
CA LEU A 169 9.19 -6.55 -26.53
C LEU A 169 10.40 -6.35 -25.60
N LYS A 170 10.62 -7.29 -24.69
CA LYS A 170 11.78 -7.25 -23.78
C LYS A 170 13.11 -7.33 -24.54
N LYS A 171 13.22 -8.22 -25.54
CA LYS A 171 14.43 -8.39 -26.36
C LYS A 171 14.78 -7.12 -27.15
N TYR A 172 13.76 -6.37 -27.59
CA TYR A 172 13.91 -5.16 -28.41
C TYR A 172 13.81 -3.86 -27.60
N GLY A 173 14.06 -3.91 -26.29
CA GLY A 173 14.20 -2.71 -25.46
C GLY A 173 12.90 -1.96 -25.19
N PHE A 174 11.75 -2.61 -25.26
CA PHE A 174 10.47 -1.98 -24.96
C PHE A 174 10.42 -1.51 -23.49
N PRO A 175 10.13 -0.22 -23.23
CA PRO A 175 10.38 0.38 -21.92
C PRO A 175 9.31 0.04 -20.86
N TYR A 176 8.15 -0.48 -21.27
CA TYR A 176 7.02 -0.70 -20.38
C TYR A 176 6.92 -2.16 -19.90
N SER A 177 6.66 -2.31 -18.60
CA SER A 177 6.43 -3.62 -17.99
C SER A 177 5.04 -4.19 -18.32
N LYS A 178 4.84 -5.51 -18.13
CA LYS A 178 3.52 -6.15 -18.24
C LYS A 178 2.46 -5.47 -17.37
N SER A 179 2.84 -4.99 -16.20
CA SER A 179 1.91 -4.31 -15.27
C SER A 179 1.42 -2.98 -15.83
N VAL A 180 2.32 -2.20 -16.45
CA VAL A 180 1.95 -0.92 -17.10
C VAL A 180 0.95 -1.19 -18.23
N LEU A 181 1.27 -2.15 -19.10
CA LEU A 181 0.39 -2.52 -20.20
C LEU A 181 -0.96 -3.08 -19.72
N GLY A 182 -0.96 -3.86 -18.64
CA GLY A 182 -2.17 -4.38 -18.02
C GLY A 182 -3.07 -3.28 -17.46
N ILE A 183 -2.50 -2.24 -16.84
CA ILE A 183 -3.27 -1.10 -16.32
C ILE A 183 -3.80 -0.23 -17.45
N ARG A 184 -2.99 0.03 -18.49
CA ARG A 184 -3.38 0.90 -19.61
C ARG A 184 -4.38 0.26 -20.57
N PHE A 185 -4.23 -1.04 -20.82
CA PHE A 185 -4.98 -1.72 -21.88
C PHE A 185 -5.74 -2.95 -21.36
N THR A 186 -5.84 -3.16 -20.04
CA THR A 186 -6.45 -4.34 -19.40
C THR A 186 -5.65 -5.64 -19.62
N ASN A 187 -5.26 -5.94 -20.85
CA ASN A 187 -4.46 -7.09 -21.25
C ASN A 187 -3.76 -6.87 -22.61
N MET A 188 -2.83 -7.77 -22.95
CA MET A 188 -2.06 -7.71 -24.20
C MET A 188 -2.88 -7.91 -25.48
N ASN A 189 -4.01 -8.62 -25.43
CA ASN A 189 -4.84 -8.82 -26.63
C ASN A 189 -5.61 -7.55 -26.99
N ASN A 190 -6.05 -6.80 -26.00
CA ASN A 190 -6.65 -5.48 -26.23
C ASN A 190 -5.60 -4.50 -26.79
N LEU A 191 -4.35 -4.51 -26.28
CA LEU A 191 -3.27 -3.72 -26.88
C LEU A 191 -3.01 -4.09 -28.35
N ARG A 192 -3.05 -5.39 -28.70
CA ARG A 192 -2.91 -5.85 -30.10
C ARG A 192 -3.99 -5.27 -30.98
N GLU A 193 -5.24 -5.41 -30.56
CA GLU A 193 -6.40 -4.92 -31.29
C GLU A 193 -6.33 -3.40 -31.51
N LEU A 194 -6.06 -2.64 -30.45
CA LEU A 194 -5.87 -1.17 -30.53
C LEU A 194 -4.69 -0.78 -31.44
N ALA A 195 -3.68 -1.64 -31.57
CA ALA A 195 -2.54 -1.41 -32.45
C ALA A 195 -2.77 -1.88 -33.90
N GLY A 196 -3.92 -2.49 -34.21
CA GLY A 196 -4.29 -3.00 -35.53
C GLY A 196 -3.87 -4.45 -35.82
N PHE A 197 -3.51 -5.22 -34.78
CA PHE A 197 -3.13 -6.63 -34.91
C PHE A 197 -4.26 -7.57 -34.49
N GLN A 198 -4.24 -8.77 -35.03
CA GLN A 198 -5.18 -9.83 -34.63
C GLN A 198 -4.89 -10.33 -33.21
N LYS A 199 -5.95 -10.73 -32.50
CA LYS A 199 -5.84 -11.42 -31.21
C LYS A 199 -5.19 -12.78 -31.43
N ARG A 200 -4.19 -13.12 -30.61
CA ARG A 200 -3.50 -14.42 -30.72
C ARG A 200 -4.39 -15.59 -30.29
N CYS A 201 -5.29 -15.33 -29.34
CA CYS A 201 -6.29 -16.28 -28.90
C CYS A 201 -7.45 -15.52 -28.27
N GLU A 202 -8.66 -15.99 -28.52
CA GLU A 202 -9.83 -15.60 -27.76
C GLU A 202 -9.76 -16.32 -26.41
N ARG A 203 -9.59 -15.55 -25.34
CA ARG A 203 -9.70 -16.07 -23.98
C ARG A 203 -10.94 -15.46 -23.37
N ASN A 204 -11.79 -16.32 -22.82
CA ASN A 204 -12.88 -15.87 -21.96
C ASN A 204 -12.27 -15.08 -20.80
N THR A 205 -12.62 -13.80 -20.71
CA THR A 205 -12.17 -12.95 -19.61
C THR A 205 -12.79 -13.46 -18.32
N LYS A 206 -11.97 -13.82 -17.33
CA LYS A 206 -12.46 -14.29 -16.02
C LYS A 206 -13.34 -13.25 -15.32
N TYR A 207 -13.12 -11.97 -15.61
CA TYR A 207 -13.76 -10.87 -14.92
C TYR A 207 -14.30 -9.84 -15.92
N THR A 208 -15.32 -9.11 -15.50
CA THR A 208 -15.76 -7.86 -16.12
C THR A 208 -15.59 -6.72 -15.12
N LYS A 209 -15.53 -5.48 -15.61
CA LYS A 209 -15.45 -4.30 -14.73
C LYS A 209 -16.64 -4.24 -13.76
N GLN A 210 -17.84 -4.49 -14.26
CA GLN A 210 -19.08 -4.52 -13.47
C GLN A 210 -19.03 -5.62 -12.40
N TYR A 211 -18.64 -6.85 -12.75
CA TYR A 211 -18.51 -7.94 -11.77
C TYR A 211 -17.54 -7.59 -10.62
N LEU A 212 -16.38 -7.02 -10.96
CA LEU A 212 -15.41 -6.58 -9.96
C LEU A 212 -15.97 -5.45 -9.08
N GLY A 213 -16.71 -4.51 -9.67
CA GLY A 213 -17.38 -3.45 -8.94
C GLY A 213 -18.43 -3.98 -7.96
N ASN A 214 -19.29 -4.90 -8.40
CA ASN A 214 -20.33 -5.50 -7.58
C ASN A 214 -19.74 -6.25 -6.38
N ILE A 215 -18.67 -7.03 -6.58
CA ILE A 215 -17.99 -7.71 -5.47
C ILE A 215 -17.45 -6.71 -4.44
N LEU A 216 -16.77 -5.65 -4.88
CA LEU A 216 -16.28 -4.64 -3.95
C LEU A 216 -17.43 -3.95 -3.20
N PHE A 217 -18.55 -3.71 -3.87
CA PHE A 217 -19.71 -3.10 -3.26
C PHE A 217 -20.39 -4.00 -2.21
N GLU A 218 -20.47 -5.31 -2.44
CA GLU A 218 -20.97 -6.26 -1.43
C GLU A 218 -20.08 -6.25 -0.17
N TYR A 219 -18.76 -6.20 -0.34
CA TYR A 219 -17.86 -6.03 0.79
C TYR A 219 -18.04 -4.66 1.47
N TYR A 220 -18.30 -3.61 0.71
CA TYR A 220 -18.59 -2.29 1.26
C TYR A 220 -19.85 -2.32 2.15
N LYS A 221 -20.94 -2.99 1.73
CA LYS A 221 -22.14 -3.18 2.54
C LYS A 221 -21.84 -3.93 3.85
N ILE A 222 -21.02 -4.98 3.79
CA ILE A 222 -20.69 -5.81 4.96
C ILE A 222 -19.83 -5.04 5.98
N TYR A 223 -18.81 -4.31 5.51
CA TYR A 223 -17.85 -3.63 6.37
C TYR A 223 -18.24 -2.20 6.73
N GLY A 224 -19.17 -1.58 5.98
CA GLY A 224 -19.55 -0.18 6.11
C GLY A 224 -18.43 0.79 5.76
N ARG A 225 -17.38 0.32 5.06
CA ARG A 225 -16.21 1.13 4.70
C ARG A 225 -15.48 0.57 3.48
N ARG A 226 -14.64 1.42 2.87
CA ARG A 226 -13.71 1.05 1.80
C ARG A 226 -12.63 0.10 2.33
N LEU A 227 -12.34 -0.98 1.60
CA LEU A 227 -11.19 -1.85 1.86
C LEU A 227 -9.90 -1.22 1.31
N THR A 228 -8.80 -1.50 2.00
CA THR A 228 -7.46 -1.18 1.52
C THR A 228 -6.96 -2.23 0.52
N GLN A 229 -5.98 -1.87 -0.31
CA GLN A 229 -5.32 -2.81 -1.22
C GLN A 229 -4.76 -4.04 -0.48
N THR A 230 -4.20 -3.84 0.71
CA THR A 230 -3.65 -4.93 1.53
C THR A 230 -4.72 -5.86 2.06
N GLU A 231 -5.91 -5.35 2.38
CA GLU A 231 -7.05 -6.18 2.80
C GLU A 231 -7.57 -7.02 1.63
N ILE A 232 -7.73 -6.41 0.44
CA ILE A 232 -8.13 -7.12 -0.78
C ILE A 232 -7.12 -8.23 -1.11
N MET A 233 -5.82 -7.95 -0.98
CA MET A 233 -4.77 -8.93 -1.26
C MET A 233 -4.77 -10.14 -0.31
N LYS A 234 -5.23 -9.95 0.94
CA LYS A 234 -5.23 -10.98 1.97
C LYS A 234 -6.49 -11.85 1.96
N ASP A 235 -7.54 -11.41 1.28
CA ASP A 235 -8.79 -12.17 1.19
C ASP A 235 -8.74 -13.13 0.02
N GLU A 236 -8.79 -14.43 0.30
CA GLU A 236 -8.75 -15.49 -0.72
C GLU A 236 -10.00 -15.49 -1.60
N ASN A 237 -11.10 -14.90 -1.15
CA ASN A 237 -12.35 -14.82 -1.91
C ASN A 237 -12.39 -13.62 -2.86
N LEU A 238 -11.44 -12.69 -2.75
CA LEU A 238 -11.35 -11.54 -3.63
C LEU A 238 -10.34 -11.78 -4.76
N PRO A 239 -10.63 -11.29 -5.97
CA PRO A 239 -9.63 -11.21 -7.02
C PRO A 239 -8.37 -10.47 -6.54
N ASN A 240 -7.22 -10.82 -7.12
CA ASN A 240 -5.98 -10.10 -6.82
C ASN A 240 -6.16 -8.59 -7.12
N PRO A 241 -5.63 -7.68 -6.28
CA PRO A 241 -5.73 -6.23 -6.51
C PRO A 241 -5.37 -5.79 -7.93
N THR A 242 -4.41 -6.46 -8.57
CA THR A 242 -3.99 -6.21 -9.95
C THR A 242 -5.15 -6.31 -10.94
N ALA A 243 -6.10 -7.22 -10.73
CA ALA A 243 -7.28 -7.33 -11.58
C ALA A 243 -8.12 -6.03 -11.51
N PHE A 244 -8.36 -5.50 -10.31
CA PHE A 244 -9.08 -4.24 -10.16
C PHE A 244 -8.35 -3.08 -10.83
N PHE A 245 -7.04 -2.93 -10.61
CA PHE A 245 -6.26 -1.86 -11.27
C PHE A 245 -6.28 -1.95 -12.79
N ASN A 246 -6.27 -3.16 -13.36
CA ASN A 246 -6.33 -3.36 -14.81
C ASN A 246 -7.69 -2.99 -15.40
N TYR A 247 -8.80 -3.45 -14.80
CA TYR A 247 -10.14 -3.22 -15.36
C TYR A 247 -10.68 -1.82 -15.08
N PHE A 248 -10.25 -1.19 -13.98
CA PHE A 248 -10.55 0.22 -13.66
C PHE A 248 -9.51 1.19 -14.21
N GLN A 249 -8.47 0.67 -14.90
CA GLN A 249 -7.44 1.45 -15.59
C GLN A 249 -6.80 2.57 -14.75
N THR A 250 -6.53 2.26 -13.48
CA THR A 250 -5.98 3.20 -12.51
C THR A 250 -4.92 2.53 -11.65
N THR A 251 -4.05 3.32 -11.04
CA THR A 251 -3.09 2.86 -10.02
C THR A 251 -3.56 3.18 -8.60
N GLU A 252 -4.70 3.86 -8.45
CA GLU A 252 -5.17 4.39 -7.19
C GLU A 252 -6.42 3.67 -6.71
N ILE A 253 -6.32 2.94 -5.61
CA ILE A 253 -7.46 2.22 -5.02
C ILE A 253 -8.61 3.15 -4.63
N ARG A 254 -8.31 4.43 -4.35
CA ARG A 254 -9.32 5.45 -4.06
C ARG A 254 -10.23 5.69 -5.26
N LYS A 255 -9.64 5.89 -6.45
CA LYS A 255 -10.38 6.07 -7.71
C LYS A 255 -11.25 4.86 -8.05
N ILE A 256 -10.76 3.65 -7.78
CA ILE A 256 -11.56 2.43 -7.92
C ILE A 256 -12.80 2.51 -7.04
N TRP A 257 -12.64 2.86 -5.75
CA TRP A 257 -13.78 2.99 -4.85
C TRP A 257 -14.74 4.11 -5.22
N ASP A 258 -14.24 5.24 -5.72
CA ASP A 258 -15.08 6.35 -6.17
C ASP A 258 -15.96 5.88 -7.33
N GLU A 259 -15.38 5.22 -8.33
CA GLU A 259 -16.12 4.65 -9.46
C GLU A 259 -17.09 3.53 -9.03
N VAL A 260 -16.68 2.63 -8.13
CA VAL A 260 -17.56 1.56 -7.62
C VAL A 260 -18.80 2.14 -6.92
N LEU A 261 -18.62 3.19 -6.13
CA LEU A 261 -19.74 3.83 -5.44
C LEU A 261 -20.63 4.63 -6.39
N GLU A 262 -20.05 5.25 -7.43
CA GLU A 262 -20.83 5.91 -8.48
C GLU A 262 -21.71 4.91 -9.25
N LEU A 263 -21.15 3.76 -9.63
CA LEU A 263 -21.90 2.70 -10.34
C LEU A 263 -23.14 2.20 -9.58
N HIS A 264 -23.14 2.26 -8.24
CA HIS A 264 -24.21 1.74 -7.39
C HIS A 264 -25.06 2.85 -6.73
N LYS A 265 -24.79 4.12 -7.01
CA LYS A 265 -25.64 5.26 -6.59
C LYS A 265 -26.78 5.54 -7.56
N ILE A 266 -26.77 4.87 -8.72
CA ILE A 266 -27.74 5.05 -9.82
C ILE A 266 -28.94 4.09 -9.65
N GLU A 267 -29.00 3.30 -8.58
CA GLU A 267 -30.13 2.43 -8.21
C GLU A 267 -30.89 2.94 -6.99
#